data_AF-A0ABC9G0N8-F1
#
_entry.id   AF-A0ABC9G0N8-F1
#
_cell.length_a   1.000
_cell.length_b   1.000
_cell.length_c   1.000
_cell.angle_alpha   90.00
_cell.angle_beta   90.00
_cell.angle_gamma   90.00
#
_symmetry.space_group_name_H-M   'P 1'
#
loop_
_entity.id
_entity.type
_entity.pdbx_description
1 polymer ?
#
loop_
_entity_poly.entity_id
_entity_poly.type
_entity_poly.pdbx_seq_one_letter_code
_entity_poly.pdbx_strand_id
1 'polypeptide(L)'
;MHPMAPSHGRHFFAHPQHPLLRTHYGRESGHICDICRSQLAGFAGYRCNACDIDVHEACAGYFKDSIAFFAHPWHSLTLSRIPAAGIIRWTCDLCEEECAPGSFVYRCVRCMFDVHPLCTMLPQVVRSPPHPGHDLCMVPSSGQCSACHEDLPVWQYVCGRAGACLFRLHIACVSGAPSGGDCMIADQSFYAGAAQLGGFGGQTTAASDYYSSYSVAAKPSSSTRLAKFLLKESFRVAIDAASGGSASPVLDVLQAAFN
;
A
#
# COMPACT_ATOMS: atom_id res chain seq x y z
N MET A 1 34.15 -32.90 -2.98
CA MET A 1 34.14 -31.42 -2.99
C MET A 1 33.49 -30.98 -4.29
N HIS A 2 32.23 -30.56 -4.25
CA HIS A 2 31.55 -30.03 -5.44
C HIS A 2 31.88 -28.54 -5.60
N PRO A 3 32.26 -28.08 -6.81
CA PRO A 3 32.54 -26.67 -7.02
C PRO A 3 31.23 -25.88 -6.99
N MET A 4 31.16 -24.85 -6.13
CA MET A 4 30.05 -23.90 -6.13
C MET A 4 30.13 -23.03 -7.38
N ALA A 5 29.03 -22.97 -8.13
CA ALA A 5 28.89 -22.09 -9.28
C ALA A 5 29.03 -20.62 -8.85
N PRO A 6 29.56 -19.73 -9.72
CA PRO A 6 29.70 -18.33 -9.41
C PRO A 6 28.31 -17.72 -9.15
N SER A 7 28.12 -17.18 -7.94
CA SER A 7 26.95 -16.41 -7.58
C SER A 7 26.97 -15.12 -8.40
N HIS A 8 26.10 -15.03 -9.41
CA HIS A 8 25.91 -13.81 -10.18
C HIS A 8 25.33 -12.74 -9.24
N GLY A 9 26.21 -11.95 -8.62
CA GLY A 9 25.84 -10.82 -7.79
C GLY A 9 25.12 -9.78 -8.64
N ARG A 10 23.99 -9.28 -8.15
CA ARG A 10 23.27 -8.19 -8.79
C ARG A 10 23.58 -6.90 -8.04
N HIS A 11 24.06 -5.89 -8.76
CA HIS A 11 24.06 -4.53 -8.24
C HIS A 11 22.61 -4.05 -8.19
N PHE A 12 22.11 -3.80 -6.99
CA PHE A 12 20.80 -3.17 -6.82
C PHE A 12 21.02 -1.68 -6.68
N PHE A 13 20.39 -0.91 -7.55
CA PHE A 13 20.67 0.52 -7.69
C PHE A 13 20.43 1.31 -6.41
N ALA A 14 19.44 0.90 -5.60
CA ALA A 14 19.16 1.52 -4.30
C ALA A 14 20.04 0.97 -3.15
N HIS A 15 21.01 0.11 -3.46
CA HIS A 15 22.05 -0.40 -2.55
C HIS A 15 23.36 -0.71 -3.31
N PRO A 16 24.08 0.32 -3.80
CA PRO A 16 25.26 0.12 -4.64
C PRO A 16 26.51 -0.36 -3.87
N GLN A 17 26.54 -0.20 -2.54
CA GLN A 17 27.74 -0.40 -1.72
C GLN A 17 28.13 -1.88 -1.61
N HIS A 18 27.16 -2.80 -1.62
CA HIS A 18 27.43 -4.23 -1.65
C HIS A 18 26.54 -4.91 -2.70
N PRO A 19 27.08 -5.88 -3.47
CA PRO A 19 26.27 -6.69 -4.36
C PRO A 19 25.27 -7.50 -3.53
N LEU A 20 24.03 -7.64 -4.02
CA LEU A 20 23.16 -8.65 -3.43
C LEU A 20 23.43 -10.00 -4.07
N LEU A 21 23.53 -11.00 -3.21
CA LEU A 21 23.73 -12.38 -3.59
C LEU A 21 22.37 -13.05 -3.79
N ARG A 22 22.23 -13.78 -4.90
CA ARG A 22 21.03 -14.57 -5.15
C ARG A 22 20.87 -15.63 -4.06
N THR A 23 19.69 -15.71 -3.49
CA THR A 23 19.33 -16.56 -2.34
C THR A 23 18.00 -17.24 -2.63
N HIS A 24 17.89 -18.52 -2.26
CA HIS A 24 16.61 -19.22 -2.20
C HIS A 24 16.20 -19.33 -0.74
N TYR A 25 15.07 -18.73 -0.39
CA TYR A 25 14.58 -18.73 0.99
C TYR A 25 13.74 -19.98 1.24
N GLY A 26 14.09 -20.74 2.28
CA GLY A 26 13.34 -21.94 2.67
C GLY A 26 11.89 -21.61 3.06
N ARG A 27 11.01 -22.63 3.08
CA ARG A 27 9.59 -22.48 3.45
C ARG A 27 9.36 -22.00 4.88
N GLU A 28 10.34 -22.17 5.75
CA GLU A 28 10.31 -21.75 7.16
C GLU A 28 11.03 -20.41 7.38
N SER A 29 11.47 -19.75 6.32
CA SER A 29 12.20 -18.48 6.41
C SER A 29 11.32 -17.36 6.96
N GLY A 30 11.77 -16.71 8.04
CA GLY A 30 11.13 -15.51 8.59
C GLY A 30 11.46 -14.20 7.85
N HIS A 31 12.24 -14.25 6.78
CA HIS A 31 12.67 -13.05 6.06
C HIS A 31 11.49 -12.39 5.31
N ILE A 32 11.52 -11.06 5.28
CA ILE A 32 10.51 -10.22 4.65
C ILE A 32 11.21 -9.37 3.58
N CYS A 33 10.61 -9.26 2.40
CA CYS A 33 11.15 -8.40 1.36
C CYS A 33 11.07 -6.92 1.77
N ASP A 34 12.18 -6.20 1.67
CA ASP A 34 12.26 -4.78 2.03
C ASP A 34 11.55 -3.84 1.06
N ILE A 35 11.19 -4.32 -0.13
CA ILE A 35 10.45 -3.53 -1.14
C ILE A 35 8.94 -3.69 -0.96
N CYS A 36 8.43 -4.93 -0.96
CA CYS A 36 6.99 -5.20 -0.94
C CYS A 36 6.44 -5.58 0.44
N ARG A 37 7.32 -5.72 1.44
CA ARG A 37 6.98 -6.08 2.83
C ARG A 37 6.27 -7.42 3.00
N SER A 38 6.43 -8.32 2.04
CA SER A 38 5.86 -9.67 2.09
C SER A 38 6.90 -10.75 2.30
N GLN A 39 6.43 -11.92 2.76
CA GLN A 39 7.30 -13.04 3.13
C GLN A 39 8.11 -13.52 1.92
N LEU A 40 9.37 -13.84 2.20
CA LEU A 40 10.25 -14.48 1.22
C LEU A 40 10.21 -16.00 1.31
N ALA A 41 9.51 -16.58 2.30
CA ALA A 41 9.40 -18.01 2.51
C ALA A 41 8.99 -18.76 1.22
N GLY A 42 9.87 -19.64 0.73
CA GLY A 42 9.63 -20.42 -0.49
C GLY A 42 9.95 -19.72 -1.81
N PHE A 43 10.40 -18.45 -1.79
CA PHE A 43 10.70 -17.67 -2.99
C PHE A 43 12.20 -17.53 -3.26
N ALA A 44 12.54 -17.24 -4.52
CA ALA A 44 13.86 -16.77 -4.91
C ALA A 44 13.98 -15.26 -4.65
N GLY A 45 15.16 -14.84 -4.22
CA GLY A 45 15.44 -13.44 -3.95
C GLY A 45 16.92 -13.13 -3.93
N TYR A 46 17.22 -11.97 -3.37
CA TYR A 46 18.56 -11.44 -3.24
C TYR A 46 18.77 -10.96 -1.81
N ARG A 47 19.92 -11.30 -1.22
CA ARG A 47 20.30 -10.91 0.13
C ARG A 47 21.62 -10.14 0.14
N CYS A 48 21.67 -9.06 0.91
CA CYS A 48 22.91 -8.42 1.32
C CYS A 48 23.07 -8.60 2.83
N ASN A 49 23.99 -9.49 3.23
CA ASN A 49 24.25 -9.77 4.64
C ASN A 49 24.82 -8.57 5.39
N ALA A 50 25.64 -7.74 4.73
CA ALA A 50 26.31 -6.62 5.38
C ALA A 50 25.35 -5.49 5.81
N CYS A 51 24.23 -5.32 5.09
CA CYS A 51 23.25 -4.27 5.34
C CYS A 51 21.88 -4.79 5.78
N ASP A 52 21.79 -6.11 5.95
CA ASP A 52 20.58 -6.85 6.26
C ASP A 52 19.42 -6.43 5.35
N ILE A 53 19.60 -6.68 4.05
CA ILE A 53 18.60 -6.39 3.02
C ILE A 53 18.18 -7.68 2.36
N ASP A 54 16.87 -7.89 2.26
CA ASP A 54 16.29 -9.01 1.55
C ASP A 54 15.24 -8.54 0.54
N VAL A 55 15.31 -9.02 -0.69
CA VAL A 55 14.34 -8.64 -1.73
C VAL A 55 13.93 -9.83 -2.58
N HIS A 56 12.66 -9.91 -2.98
CA HIS A 56 12.23 -10.90 -3.97
C HIS A 56 12.96 -10.66 -5.28
N GLU A 57 13.22 -11.74 -6.03
CA GLU A 57 13.81 -11.65 -7.37
C GLU A 57 12.90 -10.84 -8.30
N ALA A 58 11.58 -11.06 -8.20
CA ALA A 58 10.56 -10.32 -8.93
C ALA A 58 10.54 -8.82 -8.58
N CYS A 59 10.56 -8.48 -7.27
CA CYS A 59 10.60 -7.08 -6.85
C CYS A 59 11.87 -6.37 -7.34
N ALA A 60 13.03 -7.03 -7.24
CA ALA A 60 14.27 -6.47 -7.75
C ALA A 60 14.23 -6.26 -9.27
N GLY A 61 13.59 -7.15 -10.04
CA GLY A 61 13.44 -7.03 -11.50
C GLY A 61 12.49 -5.93 -11.94
N TYR A 62 11.39 -5.76 -11.21
CA TYR A 62 10.30 -4.85 -11.57
C TYR A 62 10.59 -3.40 -11.20
N PHE A 63 10.87 -3.13 -9.93
CA PHE A 63 11.04 -1.77 -9.44
C PHE A 63 12.37 -1.18 -9.93
N LYS A 64 12.29 0.04 -10.46
CA LYS A 64 13.42 0.77 -11.04
C LYS A 64 13.99 1.75 -10.03
N ASP A 65 15.17 2.27 -10.32
CA ASP A 65 15.81 3.30 -9.49
C ASP A 65 14.99 4.58 -9.47
N SER A 66 14.44 4.97 -10.62
CA SER A 66 13.65 6.18 -10.80
C SER A 66 12.44 5.93 -11.68
N ILE A 67 11.31 6.54 -11.31
CA ILE A 67 10.06 6.43 -12.05
C ILE A 67 9.42 7.81 -12.26
N ALA A 68 8.70 7.97 -13.36
CA ALA A 68 7.65 8.98 -13.47
C ALA A 68 6.38 8.40 -12.83
N PHE A 69 5.66 9.21 -12.05
CA PHE A 69 4.47 8.76 -11.33
C PHE A 69 3.31 9.74 -11.53
N PHE A 70 2.13 9.25 -11.93
CA PHE A 70 1.00 10.10 -12.31
C PHE A 70 0.52 11.02 -11.17
N ALA A 71 0.64 10.56 -9.93
CA ALA A 71 0.24 11.29 -8.73
C ALA A 71 1.27 12.38 -8.34
N HIS A 72 2.46 12.35 -8.95
CA HIS A 72 3.52 13.32 -8.77
C HIS A 72 4.28 13.58 -10.08
N PRO A 73 3.64 14.19 -11.10
CA PRO A 73 4.19 14.24 -12.46
C PRO A 73 5.31 15.26 -12.65
N TRP A 74 5.50 16.18 -11.71
CA TRP A 74 6.46 17.29 -11.82
C TRP A 74 7.91 16.86 -11.59
N HIS A 75 8.12 15.76 -10.85
CA HIS A 75 9.45 15.23 -10.56
C HIS A 75 9.43 13.71 -10.60
N SER A 76 10.55 13.12 -11.02
CA SER A 76 10.75 11.68 -10.87
C SER A 76 10.89 11.31 -9.39
N LEU A 77 10.38 10.14 -9.03
CA LEU A 77 10.58 9.56 -7.70
C LEU A 77 11.77 8.61 -7.74
N THR A 78 12.60 8.61 -6.70
CA THR A 78 13.77 7.71 -6.60
C THR A 78 13.56 6.69 -5.50
N LEU A 79 13.81 5.42 -5.80
CA LEU A 79 13.73 4.33 -4.84
C LEU A 79 14.86 4.47 -3.81
N SER A 80 14.48 4.66 -2.55
CA SER A 80 15.38 4.95 -1.43
C SER A 80 15.03 4.09 -0.22
N ARG A 81 16.04 3.70 0.57
CA ARG A 81 15.81 2.96 1.81
C ARG A 81 15.59 3.92 2.97
N ILE A 82 14.53 3.69 3.74
CA ILE A 82 14.28 4.40 4.98
C ILE A 82 15.34 3.99 6.01
N PRO A 83 15.94 4.94 6.74
CA PRO A 83 16.84 4.62 7.85
C PRO A 83 16.18 3.66 8.84
N ALA A 84 16.88 2.57 9.20
CA ALA A 84 16.38 1.61 10.18
C ALA A 84 16.27 2.19 11.60
N ALA A 85 17.09 3.21 11.89
CA ALA A 85 17.08 3.95 13.13
C ALA A 85 16.73 5.42 12.85
N GLY A 86 15.81 5.97 13.64
CA GLY A 86 15.39 7.37 13.54
C GLY A 86 14.11 7.65 14.30
N ILE A 87 13.90 8.93 14.64
CA ILE A 87 12.67 9.41 15.28
C ILE A 87 11.59 9.85 14.28
N ILE A 88 11.99 10.06 13.01
CA ILE A 88 11.09 10.54 11.95
C ILE A 88 10.26 9.37 11.47
N ARG A 89 8.94 9.50 11.58
CA ARG A 89 7.99 8.58 10.94
C ARG A 89 7.80 8.96 9.49
N TRP A 90 7.69 7.94 8.66
CA TRP A 90 7.48 8.07 7.22
C TRP A 90 6.08 7.56 6.91
N THR A 91 5.34 8.30 6.11
CA THR A 91 3.96 7.95 5.74
C THR A 91 3.86 7.98 4.23
N CYS A 92 3.12 7.03 3.66
CA CYS A 92 2.87 7.00 2.24
C CYS A 92 1.83 8.05 1.88
N ASP A 93 2.16 9.01 1.01
CA ASP A 93 1.27 10.07 0.56
C ASP A 93 0.03 9.55 -0.18
N LEU A 94 0.04 8.29 -0.65
CA LEU A 94 -1.06 7.71 -1.42
C LEU A 94 -2.07 6.93 -0.56
N CYS A 95 -1.60 6.12 0.39
CA CYS A 95 -2.49 5.28 1.22
C CYS A 95 -2.56 5.72 2.68
N GLU A 96 -1.77 6.72 3.08
CA GLU A 96 -1.67 7.26 4.44
C GLU A 96 -1.19 6.24 5.50
N GLU A 97 -0.81 5.03 5.07
CA GLU A 97 -0.20 4.02 5.95
C GLU A 97 1.29 4.32 6.18
N GLU A 98 1.80 3.90 7.35
CA GLU A 98 3.20 4.05 7.73
C GLU A 98 4.14 3.29 6.79
N CYS A 99 5.28 3.90 6.44
CA CYS A 99 6.37 3.24 5.76
C CYS A 99 7.36 2.69 6.81
N ALA A 100 7.47 1.36 6.89
CA ALA A 100 8.27 0.70 7.91
C ALA A 100 9.76 1.14 7.86
N PRO A 101 10.41 1.40 9.01
CA PRO A 101 11.86 1.61 9.06
C PRO A 101 12.63 0.47 8.38
N GLY A 102 13.70 0.82 7.66
CA GLY A 102 14.51 -0.16 6.91
C GLY A 102 13.90 -0.64 5.59
N SER A 103 12.65 -0.27 5.26
CA SER A 103 12.03 -0.60 3.97
C SER A 103 12.39 0.38 2.85
N PHE A 104 12.09 0.02 1.62
CA PHE A 104 12.23 0.92 0.46
C PHE A 104 10.95 1.71 0.19
N VAL A 105 11.13 2.97 -0.21
CA VAL A 105 10.07 3.88 -0.68
C VAL A 105 10.53 4.59 -1.94
N TYR A 106 9.58 4.96 -2.80
CA TYR A 106 9.85 5.95 -3.84
C TYR A 106 9.68 7.34 -3.25
N ARG A 107 10.75 8.14 -3.30
CA ARG A 107 10.80 9.47 -2.70
C ARG A 107 11.15 10.54 -3.70
N CYS A 108 10.43 11.66 -3.64
CA CYS A 108 10.88 12.95 -4.15
C CYS A 108 11.37 13.80 -2.98
N VAL A 109 12.69 13.93 -2.82
CA VAL A 109 13.29 14.68 -1.69
C VAL A 109 12.87 16.16 -1.71
N ARG A 110 12.73 16.75 -2.91
CA ARG A 110 12.35 18.16 -3.06
C ARG A 110 10.95 18.45 -2.53
N CYS A 111 10.01 17.55 -2.77
CA CYS A 111 8.60 17.72 -2.40
C CYS A 111 8.24 17.00 -1.10
N MET A 112 9.17 16.23 -0.54
CA MET A 112 8.90 15.32 0.57
C MET A 112 7.74 14.36 0.27
N PHE A 113 7.64 13.94 -1.00
CA PHE A 113 6.59 13.02 -1.45
C PHE A 113 7.12 11.59 -1.41
N ASP A 114 6.52 10.74 -0.59
CA ASP A 114 6.91 9.37 -0.31
C ASP A 114 5.77 8.41 -0.63
N VAL A 115 6.05 7.36 -1.39
CA VAL A 115 5.06 6.31 -1.67
C VAL A 115 5.66 4.92 -1.54
N HIS A 116 4.88 3.97 -1.01
CA HIS A 116 5.30 2.58 -1.02
C HIS A 116 5.51 2.10 -2.46
N PRO A 117 6.47 1.20 -2.72
CA PRO A 117 6.65 0.61 -4.04
C PRO A 117 5.36 -0.01 -4.58
N LEU A 118 4.60 -0.74 -3.76
CA LEU A 118 3.30 -1.30 -4.18
C LEU A 118 2.24 -0.24 -4.51
N CYS A 119 2.25 0.93 -3.86
CA CYS A 119 1.34 2.01 -4.20
C CYS A 119 1.58 2.54 -5.62
N THR A 120 2.81 2.47 -6.12
CA THR A 120 3.14 2.90 -7.50
C THR A 120 2.59 1.97 -8.58
N MET A 121 2.12 0.78 -8.19
CA MET A 121 1.50 -0.19 -9.09
C MET A 121 -0.02 0.05 -9.26
N LEU A 122 -0.60 0.97 -8.49
CA LEU A 122 -2.01 1.30 -8.63
C LEU A 122 -2.25 2.03 -9.96
N PRO A 123 -3.25 1.61 -10.76
CA PRO A 123 -3.59 2.28 -12.00
C PRO A 123 -4.17 3.67 -11.73
N GLN A 124 -3.84 4.62 -12.59
CA GLN A 124 -4.42 5.96 -12.53
C GLN A 124 -5.94 5.95 -12.80
N VAL A 125 -6.39 5.05 -13.67
CA VAL A 125 -7.79 4.94 -14.10
C VAL A 125 -8.26 3.50 -13.96
N VAL A 126 -9.44 3.30 -13.37
CA VAL A 126 -10.07 2.00 -13.18
C VAL A 126 -11.52 2.01 -13.60
N ARG A 127 -12.05 0.83 -13.92
CA ARG A 127 -13.48 0.56 -13.99
C ARG A 127 -13.87 -0.30 -12.80
N SER A 128 -14.95 0.09 -12.13
CA SER A 128 -15.38 -0.53 -10.87
C SER A 128 -16.74 -1.18 -11.05
N PRO A 129 -16.94 -2.44 -10.63
CA PRO A 129 -18.27 -3.08 -10.69
C PRO A 129 -19.38 -2.31 -9.94
N PRO A 130 -19.12 -1.69 -8.76
CA PRO A 130 -20.05 -0.75 -8.12
C PRO A 130 -20.50 0.44 -8.97
N HIS A 131 -19.75 0.81 -10.02
CA HIS A 131 -20.07 1.94 -10.88
C HIS A 131 -19.78 1.61 -12.35
N PRO A 132 -20.59 0.73 -12.96
CA PRO A 132 -20.34 0.27 -14.31
C PRO A 132 -20.57 1.41 -15.31
N GLY A 133 -19.79 1.40 -16.40
CA GLY A 133 -19.96 2.33 -17.53
C GLY A 133 -19.25 3.68 -17.39
N HIS A 134 -18.59 3.96 -16.26
CA HIS A 134 -17.74 5.13 -16.11
C HIS A 134 -16.34 4.76 -15.61
N ASP A 135 -15.37 5.54 -16.08
CA ASP A 135 -13.99 5.46 -15.63
C ASP A 135 -13.84 6.28 -14.33
N LEU A 136 -13.18 5.68 -13.33
CA LEU A 136 -12.81 6.34 -12.10
C LEU A 136 -11.32 6.69 -12.15
N CYS A 137 -10.99 7.95 -11.92
CA CYS A 137 -9.62 8.46 -11.90
C CYS A 137 -9.13 8.63 -10.47
N MET A 138 -7.90 8.22 -10.19
CA MET A 138 -7.24 8.48 -8.93
C MET A 138 -6.82 9.95 -8.85
N VAL A 139 -7.38 10.67 -7.90
CA VAL A 139 -7.16 12.12 -7.71
C VAL A 139 -7.04 12.47 -6.23
N PRO A 140 -6.31 13.55 -5.89
CA PRO A 140 -6.30 14.08 -4.54
C PRO A 140 -7.61 14.88 -4.30
N SER A 141 -8.42 14.50 -3.32
CA SER A 141 -9.66 15.20 -2.95
C SER A 141 -10.17 14.72 -1.59
N SER A 142 -11.09 15.45 -0.97
CA SER A 142 -11.83 15.01 0.22
C SER A 142 -13.23 14.51 -0.13
N GLY A 143 -13.84 13.67 0.72
CA GLY A 143 -15.22 13.22 0.59
C GLY A 143 -15.49 11.93 1.37
N GLN A 144 -16.65 11.31 1.13
CA GLN A 144 -17.06 10.03 1.71
C GLN A 144 -17.19 8.96 0.65
N CYS A 145 -16.78 7.74 0.97
CA CYS A 145 -16.84 6.61 0.05
C CYS A 145 -18.28 6.24 -0.31
N SER A 146 -18.58 6.15 -1.59
CA SER A 146 -19.90 5.74 -2.07
C SER A 146 -20.24 4.28 -1.77
N ALA A 147 -19.26 3.45 -1.38
CA ALA A 147 -19.47 2.03 -1.07
C ALA A 147 -19.53 1.72 0.42
N CYS A 148 -18.70 2.34 1.26
CA CYS A 148 -18.69 2.08 2.71
C CYS A 148 -19.13 3.27 3.56
N HIS A 149 -19.38 4.44 2.97
CA HIS A 149 -19.81 5.68 3.63
C HIS A 149 -18.84 6.28 4.65
N GLU A 150 -17.66 5.70 4.82
CA GLU A 150 -16.57 6.26 5.62
C GLU A 150 -15.84 7.39 4.90
N ASP A 151 -15.17 8.24 5.68
CA ASP A 151 -14.33 9.31 5.16
C ASP A 151 -13.18 8.76 4.30
N LEU A 152 -12.90 9.45 3.21
CA LEU A 152 -11.86 9.06 2.27
C LEU A 152 -10.52 9.74 2.62
N PRO A 153 -9.40 9.02 2.42
CA PRO A 153 -8.07 9.60 2.46
C PRO A 153 -7.90 10.59 1.30
N VAL A 154 -6.79 11.34 1.31
CA VAL A 154 -6.48 12.35 0.28
C VAL A 154 -6.55 11.74 -1.13
N TRP A 155 -5.99 10.55 -1.35
CA TRP A 155 -6.04 9.89 -2.66
C TRP A 155 -7.15 8.85 -2.75
N GLN A 156 -8.03 9.06 -3.72
CA GLN A 156 -9.25 8.29 -3.90
C GLN A 156 -9.60 8.19 -5.39
N TYR A 157 -10.41 7.19 -5.75
CA TYR A 157 -10.93 7.07 -7.10
C TYR A 157 -12.23 7.87 -7.23
N VAL A 158 -12.30 8.80 -8.18
CA VAL A 158 -13.47 9.65 -8.44
C VAL A 158 -13.94 9.48 -9.87
N CYS A 159 -15.25 9.42 -10.07
CA CYS A 159 -15.84 9.37 -11.41
C CYS A 159 -15.46 10.61 -12.22
N GLY A 160 -14.86 10.40 -13.40
CA GLY A 160 -14.40 11.48 -14.28
C GLY A 160 -15.50 12.27 -14.99
N ARG A 161 -16.78 11.90 -14.81
CA ARG A 161 -17.91 12.56 -15.47
C ARG A 161 -18.28 13.85 -14.74
N ALA A 162 -17.70 14.95 -15.23
CA ALA A 162 -17.84 16.29 -14.65
C ALA A 162 -19.30 16.65 -14.31
N GLY A 163 -19.53 17.04 -13.05
CA GLY A 163 -20.74 17.71 -12.57
C GLY A 163 -22.00 16.84 -12.39
N ALA A 164 -22.08 15.66 -13.00
CA ALA A 164 -23.28 14.81 -12.95
C ALA A 164 -23.14 13.57 -12.06
N CYS A 165 -21.90 13.19 -11.71
CA CYS A 165 -21.65 11.96 -10.95
C CYS A 165 -20.69 12.22 -9.79
N LEU A 166 -21.19 12.12 -8.55
CA LEU A 166 -20.41 12.30 -7.33
C LEU A 166 -19.83 10.99 -6.78
N PHE A 167 -19.70 9.97 -7.64
CA PHE A 167 -19.28 8.64 -7.23
C PHE A 167 -17.78 8.60 -6.94
N ARG A 168 -17.42 8.08 -5.76
CA ARG A 168 -16.04 8.04 -5.28
C ARG A 168 -15.80 6.83 -4.38
N LEU A 169 -14.60 6.26 -4.41
CA LEU A 169 -14.26 5.04 -3.68
C LEU A 169 -12.87 5.12 -3.03
N HIS A 170 -12.74 4.49 -1.85
CA HIS A 170 -11.42 4.11 -1.33
C HIS A 170 -10.74 3.19 -2.35
N ILE A 171 -9.40 3.20 -2.36
CA ILE A 171 -8.60 2.24 -3.15
C ILE A 171 -9.06 0.80 -2.88
N ALA A 172 -9.30 0.44 -1.61
CA ALA A 172 -9.77 -0.89 -1.24
C ALA A 172 -11.22 -1.20 -1.69
N CYS A 173 -12.06 -0.17 -1.85
CA CYS A 173 -13.48 -0.30 -2.19
C CYS A 173 -13.76 -0.39 -3.69
N VAL A 174 -12.76 -0.16 -4.56
CA VAL A 174 -12.87 -0.28 -6.04
C VAL A 174 -13.52 -1.60 -6.48
N SER A 175 -13.32 -2.64 -5.67
CA SER A 175 -13.80 -3.99 -5.90
C SER A 175 -15.27 -4.23 -5.58
N GLY A 176 -15.92 -3.33 -4.82
CA GLY A 176 -17.25 -3.55 -4.26
C GLY A 176 -17.33 -4.49 -3.06
N ALA A 177 -16.20 -4.98 -2.55
CA ALA A 177 -16.20 -5.76 -1.31
C ALA A 177 -16.23 -4.81 -0.10
N PRO A 178 -17.04 -5.09 0.93
CA PRO A 178 -16.99 -4.31 2.16
C PRO A 178 -15.58 -4.41 2.75
N SER A 179 -14.97 -3.25 3.02
CA SER A 179 -13.84 -3.18 3.93
C SER A 179 -14.32 -3.76 5.25
N GLY A 180 -13.74 -4.86 5.71
CA GLY A 180 -14.19 -5.62 6.89
C GLY A 180 -14.19 -4.81 8.19
N GLY A 181 -15.20 -3.95 8.35
CA GLY A 181 -15.79 -3.54 9.60
C GLY A 181 -17.21 -4.12 9.61
N ASP A 182 -17.57 -4.82 10.68
CA ASP A 182 -18.87 -5.46 10.84
C ASP A 182 -19.99 -4.42 10.66
N CYS A 183 -20.70 -4.51 9.54
CA CYS A 183 -21.89 -3.72 9.28
C CYS A 183 -23.07 -4.38 10.00
N MET A 184 -23.40 -3.88 11.19
CA MET A 184 -24.75 -4.04 11.73
C MET A 184 -25.70 -3.34 10.76
N ILE A 185 -26.50 -4.11 10.03
CA ILE A 185 -27.60 -3.60 9.22
C ILE A 185 -28.59 -2.95 10.19
N ALA A 186 -28.59 -1.62 10.25
CA ALA A 186 -29.73 -0.87 10.76
C ALA A 186 -30.62 -0.55 9.55
N ASP A 187 -31.66 -1.36 9.43
CA ASP A 187 -32.77 -1.18 8.52
C ASP A 187 -33.35 0.23 8.62
N GLN A 188 -33.67 0.81 7.46
CA GLN A 188 -34.26 2.12 7.32
C GLN A 188 -35.69 2.09 7.83
N SER A 189 -35.94 2.70 8.99
CA SER A 189 -37.29 3.18 9.30
C SER A 189 -37.27 4.37 10.26
N PHE A 190 -38.08 5.38 9.90
CA PHE A 190 -38.58 6.52 10.68
C PHE A 190 -37.75 7.82 10.77
N TYR A 191 -38.14 8.76 9.90
CA TYR A 191 -38.21 10.19 10.21
C TYR A 191 -39.37 10.44 11.19
N ALA A 192 -39.05 10.99 12.37
CA ALA A 192 -39.83 11.86 13.25
C ALA A 192 -38.99 12.01 14.53
N GLY A 193 -38.66 13.15 15.13
CA GLY A 193 -39.21 14.50 15.18
C GLY A 193 -38.83 15.06 16.57
N ALA A 194 -38.70 16.39 16.66
CA ALA A 194 -38.72 17.21 17.89
C ALA A 194 -37.46 17.31 18.80
N ALA A 195 -36.86 18.51 18.73
CA ALA A 195 -36.79 19.54 19.78
C ALA A 195 -36.08 19.31 21.15
N GLN A 196 -35.08 20.18 21.37
CA GLN A 196 -34.89 21.12 22.49
C GLN A 196 -34.35 20.68 23.89
N LEU A 197 -33.24 21.37 24.23
CA LEU A 197 -32.88 22.09 25.49
C LEU A 197 -32.29 21.37 26.73
N GLY A 198 -31.21 22.00 27.26
CA GLY A 198 -30.73 21.98 28.66
C GLY A 198 -29.76 20.84 28.98
N GLY A 199 -28.67 20.97 29.75
CA GLY A 199 -28.16 22.03 30.60
C GLY A 199 -27.29 21.38 31.71
N PHE A 200 -26.07 21.88 31.89
CA PHE A 200 -25.16 21.86 33.06
C PHE A 200 -24.96 20.61 33.95
N GLY A 201 -23.66 20.31 34.17
CA GLY A 201 -23.12 20.17 35.53
C GLY A 201 -22.28 18.91 35.83
N GLY A 202 -21.05 19.12 36.36
CA GLY A 202 -20.50 18.21 37.37
C GLY A 202 -19.09 17.63 37.16
N GLN A 203 -18.08 18.39 37.56
CA GLN A 203 -16.96 18.01 38.45
C GLN A 203 -15.98 16.86 38.09
N THR A 204 -14.76 17.31 37.78
CA THR A 204 -13.45 16.92 38.33
C THR A 204 -13.35 15.71 39.28
N THR A 205 -12.56 14.71 38.88
CA THR A 205 -11.62 14.00 39.77
C THR A 205 -10.33 13.66 39.01
N ALA A 206 -9.21 13.75 39.72
CA ALA A 206 -7.86 13.56 39.23
C ALA A 206 -7.54 12.08 38.99
N ALA A 207 -6.74 11.79 37.97
CA ALA A 207 -5.87 10.61 37.92
C ALA A 207 -4.65 10.95 37.06
N SER A 208 -3.52 11.11 37.75
CA SER A 208 -2.18 11.01 37.19
C SER A 208 -1.91 9.59 36.67
N ASP A 209 -0.89 9.47 35.84
CA ASP A 209 -0.19 8.24 35.44
C ASP A 209 -0.68 7.60 34.13
N TYR A 210 -0.26 8.19 33.00
CA TYR A 210 -0.25 7.51 31.71
C TYR A 210 1.09 7.72 30.99
N TYR A 211 2.09 6.94 31.38
CA TYR A 211 3.22 6.63 30.50
C TYR A 211 3.59 5.16 30.68
N SER A 212 2.74 4.28 30.14
CA SER A 212 3.07 2.86 30.01
C SER A 212 3.63 2.64 28.62
N SER A 213 4.95 2.41 28.58
CA SER A 213 5.73 2.05 27.42
C SER A 213 5.36 0.65 26.93
N TYR A 214 4.28 0.56 26.15
CA TYR A 214 4.02 -0.65 25.38
C TYR A 214 4.96 -0.68 24.18
N SER A 215 6.04 -1.45 24.32
CA SER A 215 6.75 -2.05 23.21
C SER A 215 5.77 -2.93 22.44
N VAL A 216 5.19 -2.39 21.37
CA VAL A 216 4.34 -3.17 20.49
C VAL A 216 5.26 -4.11 19.72
N ALA A 217 5.30 -5.37 20.16
CA ALA A 217 5.86 -6.46 19.38
C ALA A 217 5.21 -6.43 18.00
N ALA A 218 6.02 -6.14 16.97
CA ALA A 218 5.60 -6.22 15.58
C ALA A 218 5.17 -7.66 15.29
N LYS A 219 3.85 -7.88 15.18
CA LYS A 219 3.31 -9.18 14.77
C LYS A 219 3.76 -9.49 13.34
N PRO A 220 4.07 -10.77 13.03
CA PRO A 220 4.61 -11.14 11.74
C PRO A 220 3.55 -11.03 10.64
N SER A 221 3.90 -10.26 9.60
CA SER A 221 3.50 -10.36 8.20
C SER A 221 2.14 -11.03 7.91
N SER A 222 1.05 -10.28 8.06
CA SER A 222 -0.10 -10.44 7.17
C SER A 222 0.08 -9.45 6.02
N SER A 223 0.07 -9.92 4.77
CA SER A 223 0.07 -9.09 3.55
C SER A 223 -0.74 -7.80 3.77
N THR A 224 -0.14 -6.64 3.51
CA THR A 224 -0.78 -5.32 3.73
C THR A 224 -2.16 -5.30 3.06
N ARG A 225 -3.12 -4.51 3.56
CA ARG A 225 -4.46 -4.42 2.94
C ARG A 225 -4.35 -4.13 1.44
N LEU A 226 -3.36 -3.31 1.05
CA LEU A 226 -3.02 -3.02 -0.32
C LEU A 226 -2.48 -4.24 -1.08
N ALA A 227 -1.50 -4.98 -0.53
CA ALA A 227 -1.00 -6.18 -1.19
C ALA A 227 -2.10 -7.23 -1.38
N LYS A 228 -2.98 -7.42 -0.39
CA LYS A 228 -4.17 -8.27 -0.53
C LYS A 228 -5.12 -7.77 -1.61
N PHE A 229 -5.32 -6.47 -1.72
CA PHE A 229 -6.12 -5.86 -2.78
C PHE A 229 -5.50 -6.09 -4.16
N LEU A 230 -4.20 -5.83 -4.31
CA LEU A 230 -3.45 -5.99 -5.56
C LEU A 230 -3.49 -7.43 -6.08
N LEU A 231 -3.48 -8.42 -5.18
CA LEU A 231 -3.58 -9.85 -5.54
C LEU A 231 -5.01 -10.34 -5.82
N LYS A 232 -6.02 -9.54 -5.48
CA LYS A 232 -7.41 -9.97 -5.58
C LYS A 232 -7.88 -9.93 -7.04
N GLU A 233 -8.80 -10.82 -7.39
CA GLU A 233 -9.50 -10.82 -8.68
C GLU A 233 -10.07 -9.45 -9.05
N SER A 234 -10.43 -8.63 -8.07
CA SER A 234 -10.93 -7.30 -8.32
C SER A 234 -9.89 -6.32 -8.86
N PHE A 235 -8.63 -6.43 -8.46
CA PHE A 235 -7.55 -5.66 -9.08
C PHE A 235 -7.29 -6.16 -10.50
N ARG A 236 -7.35 -7.48 -10.72
CA ARG A 236 -7.24 -8.09 -12.06
C ARG A 236 -8.34 -7.56 -12.98
N VAL A 237 -9.59 -7.57 -12.54
CA VAL A 237 -10.73 -6.98 -13.26
C VAL A 237 -10.50 -5.49 -13.54
N ALA A 238 -10.01 -4.72 -12.57
CA ALA A 238 -9.73 -3.30 -12.77
C ALA A 238 -8.63 -3.05 -13.83
N ILE A 239 -7.58 -3.88 -13.83
CA ILE A 239 -6.49 -3.84 -14.81
C ILE A 239 -6.94 -4.32 -16.19
N ASP A 240 -7.67 -5.43 -16.28
CA ASP A 240 -8.18 -5.97 -17.55
C ASP A 240 -9.12 -4.96 -18.21
N ALA A 241 -9.98 -4.32 -17.41
CA ALA A 241 -10.87 -3.28 -17.86
C ALA A 241 -10.12 -2.01 -18.31
N ALA A 242 -8.96 -1.69 -17.72
CA ALA A 242 -8.14 -0.54 -18.10
C ALA A 242 -7.23 -0.82 -19.31
N SER A 243 -6.74 -2.05 -19.45
CA SER A 243 -5.74 -2.47 -20.45
C SER A 243 -6.33 -3.16 -21.67
N GLY A 244 -7.65 -3.43 -21.69
CA GLY A 244 -8.30 -4.14 -22.80
C GLY A 244 -7.94 -5.63 -22.86
N GLY A 245 -7.58 -6.24 -21.72
CA GLY A 245 -7.28 -7.68 -21.62
C GLY A 245 -5.85 -8.09 -22.01
N SER A 246 -4.90 -7.16 -22.07
CA SER A 246 -3.47 -7.51 -22.27
C SER A 246 -2.83 -8.01 -20.96
N ALA A 247 -1.85 -8.91 -21.08
CA ALA A 247 -1.05 -9.37 -19.93
C ALA A 247 -0.40 -8.19 -19.19
N SER A 248 -0.55 -8.15 -17.88
CA SER A 248 -0.09 -7.04 -17.03
C SER A 248 1.20 -7.42 -16.29
N PRO A 249 2.35 -6.76 -16.56
CA PRO A 249 3.61 -7.00 -15.85
C PRO A 249 3.51 -6.82 -14.33
N VAL A 250 2.54 -6.01 -13.88
CA VAL A 250 2.18 -5.82 -12.46
C VAL A 250 1.72 -7.14 -11.84
N LEU A 251 0.83 -7.87 -12.53
CA LEU A 251 0.26 -9.12 -12.03
C LEU A 251 1.30 -10.23 -11.94
N ASP A 252 2.20 -10.32 -12.92
CA ASP A 252 3.29 -11.31 -12.92
C ASP A 252 4.18 -11.16 -11.68
N VAL A 253 4.48 -9.91 -11.30
CA VAL A 253 5.31 -9.60 -10.14
C VAL A 253 4.59 -9.88 -8.83
N LEU A 254 3.29 -9.56 -8.77
CA LEU A 254 2.47 -9.89 -7.62
C LEU A 254 2.33 -11.41 -7.45
N GLN A 255 2.14 -12.16 -8.53
CA GLN A 255 2.11 -13.62 -8.44
C GLN A 255 3.47 -14.18 -7.98
N ALA A 256 4.58 -13.66 -8.50
CA ALA A 256 5.92 -14.12 -8.16
C ALA A 256 6.44 -13.69 -6.78
N ALA A 257 5.79 -12.73 -6.11
CA ALA A 257 6.21 -12.23 -4.80
C ALA A 257 5.26 -12.61 -3.65
N PHE A 258 4.07 -13.15 -3.96
CA PHE A 258 3.03 -13.36 -2.95
C PHE A 258 2.24 -14.68 -3.09
N ASN A 259 2.45 -15.49 -4.14
CA ASN A 259 1.69 -16.73 -4.42
C ASN A 259 2.61 -17.94 -4.59
#